data_AF-A0A9P1YGU2-F1
#
_entry.id   AF-A0A9P1YGU2-F1
#
_cell.length_a   1.000
_cell.length_b   1.000
_cell.length_c   1.000
_cell.angle_alpha   90.00
_cell.angle_beta   90.00
_cell.angle_gamma   90.00
#
_symmetry.space_group_name_H-M   'P 1'
#
loop_
_entity.id
_entity.type
_entity.pdbx_description
1 polymer ?
#
loop_
_entity_poly.entity_id
_entity_poly.type
_entity_poly.pdbx_seq_one_letter_code
_entity_poly.pdbx_strand_id
1 'polypeptide(L)' 'MKIIGISIVNSLLILLVVLIHKIFFRVLLLGYENLFIYWGSFVLIYFILNLITNKILLPKGK' A
#
# COMPACT_ATOMS: atom_id res chain seq x y z
N MET A 1 -13.50 16.16 -10.12
CA MET A 1 -12.42 15.41 -10.80
C MET A 1 -11.30 14.95 -9.86
N LYS A 2 -10.86 15.76 -8.86
CA LYS A 2 -9.84 15.34 -7.87
C LYS A 2 -10.21 14.08 -7.09
N ILE A 3 -11.45 13.95 -6.61
CA ILE A 3 -11.90 12.77 -5.84
C ILE A 3 -11.83 11.48 -6.67
N ILE A 4 -12.31 11.50 -7.92
CA ILE A 4 -12.26 10.34 -8.82
C ILE A 4 -10.80 9.96 -9.13
N GLY A 5 -9.94 10.94 -9.40
CA GLY A 5 -8.51 10.70 -9.63
C GLY A 5 -7.81 10.08 -8.41
N ILE A 6 -8.09 10.59 -7.21
CA ILE A 6 -7.56 10.04 -5.96
C ILE A 6 -8.07 8.60 -5.74
N SER A 7 -9.36 8.33 -5.97
CA SER A 7 -9.90 6.97 -5.86
C SER A 7 -9.26 5.99 -6.84
N ILE A 8 -9.02 6.40 -8.10
CA ILE A 8 -8.34 5.56 -9.09
C ILE A 8 -6.90 5.26 -8.65
N VAL A 9 -6.16 6.28 -8.21
CA VAL A 9 -4.79 6.11 -7.70
C VAL A 9 -4.78 5.17 -6.51
N ASN A 10 -5.74 5.30 -5.59
CA ASN A 10 -5.80 4.48 -4.40
C ASN A 10 -6.15 3.01 -4.73
N SER A 11 -7.04 2.78 -5.70
CA SER A 11 -7.33 1.43 -6.21
C SER A 11 -6.11 0.79 -6.87
N LEU A 12 -5.36 1.55 -7.67
CA LEU A 12 -4.09 1.07 -8.25
C LEU A 12 -3.04 0.79 -7.17
N LEU A 13 -2.99 1.62 -6.12
CA LEU A 13 -2.09 1.44 -4.99
C LEU A 13 -2.34 0.13 -4.26
N ILE A 14 -3.61 -0.22 -4.03
CA ILE A 14 -3.99 -1.50 -3.41
C ILE A 14 -3.48 -2.68 -4.23
N LEU A 15 -3.66 -2.65 -5.55
CA LEU A 15 -3.16 -3.71 -6.45
C LEU A 15 -1.64 -3.84 -6.36
N LEU A 16 -0.93 -2.72 -6.34
CA LEU A 16 0.52 -2.68 -6.22
C LEU A 16 1.00 -3.21 -4.86
N VAL A 17 0.28 -2.90 -3.78
CA VAL A 17 0.59 -3.40 -2.44
C VAL A 17 0.42 -4.91 -2.35
N VAL A 18 -0.63 -5.49 -2.96
CA VAL A 18 -0.80 -6.95 -3.02
C VAL A 18 0.40 -7.62 -3.68
N LEU A 19 0.91 -7.04 -4.77
CA LEU A 19 2.11 -7.56 -5.45
C LEU A 19 3.36 -7.46 -4.57
N ILE A 20 3.61 -6.31 -3.95
CA ILE A 20 4.78 -6.11 -3.07
C ILE A 20 4.69 -7.03 -1.86
N HIS A 21 3.52 -7.13 -1.23
CA HIS A 21 3.28 -7.97 -0.06
C HIS A 21 3.54 -9.45 -0.38
N LYS A 22 3.06 -9.93 -1.53
CA LYS A 22 3.34 -11.29 -1.99
C LYS A 22 4.84 -11.54 -2.21
N ILE A 23 5.56 -10.58 -2.81
CA ILE A 23 7.01 -10.68 -3.00
C ILE A 23 7.73 -10.67 -1.66
N PHE A 24 7.33 -9.79 -0.74
CA PHE A 24 7.91 -9.64 0.60
C PHE A 24 7.80 -10.94 1.41
N PHE A 25 6.62 -11.55 1.44
CA PHE A 25 6.40 -12.85 2.10
C PHE A 25 7.23 -13.96 1.49
N ARG A 26 7.39 -13.96 0.17
CA ARG A 26 8.21 -14.95 -0.54
C ARG A 26 9.70 -14.78 -0.24
N VAL A 27 10.21 -13.56 -0.26
CA VAL A 27 11.64 -13.26 -0.05
C VAL A 27 12.05 -13.51 1.40
N LEU A 28 11.19 -13.15 2.36
CA LEU A 28 11.48 -13.31 3.78
C LEU A 28 11.10 -14.69 4.32
N LEU A 29 10.61 -15.60 3.47
CA LEU A 29 10.17 -16.95 3.86
C LEU A 29 9.19 -16.91 5.05
N LEU A 30 8.34 -15.88 5.10
CA LEU A 30 7.37 -15.72 6.17
C LEU A 30 6.22 -16.71 5.98
N GLY A 31 5.93 -17.46 7.03
CA GLY A 31 4.77 -18.35 7.08
C GLY A 31 3.45 -17.58 7.00
N TYR A 32 2.53 -18.09 6.19
CA TYR A 32 1.19 -17.50 6.05
C TYR A 32 0.26 -17.83 7.24
N GLU A 33 0.71 -18.68 8.16
CA GLU A 33 -0.08 -19.13 9.31
C GLU A 33 -0.41 -18.03 10.31
N ASN A 34 0.44 -17.01 10.45
CA ASN A 34 0.19 -15.93 11.40
C ASN A 34 -0.60 -14.79 10.74
N LEU A 35 -1.93 -14.86 10.83
CA LEU A 35 -2.88 -13.87 10.31
C LEU A 35 -2.54 -12.44 10.73
N PHE A 36 -2.10 -12.22 11.97
CA PHE A 36 -1.77 -10.88 12.46
C PHE A 36 -0.56 -10.31 11.72
N ILE A 37 0.47 -11.13 11.48
CA ILE A 37 1.67 -10.72 10.74
C ILE A 37 1.34 -10.50 9.26
N TYR A 38 0.54 -11.40 8.67
CA TYR A 38 0.12 -11.31 7.27
C TYR A 38 -0.69 -10.03 7.00
N TRP A 39 -1.76 -9.80 7.74
CA TRP A 39 -2.60 -8.61 7.54
C TRP A 39 -1.92 -7.33 8.06
N GLY A 40 -1.19 -7.41 9.16
CA GLY A 40 -0.47 -6.27 9.73
C GLY A 40 0.57 -5.70 8.78
N SER A 41 1.39 -6.57 8.17
CA SER A 41 2.36 -6.15 7.14
C SER A 41 1.70 -5.61 5.88
N PHE A 42 0.57 -6.17 5.46
CA PHE A 42 -0.20 -5.66 4.32
C PHE A 42 -0.68 -4.23 4.56
N VAL A 43 -1.32 -4.00 5.72
CA VAL A 43 -1.80 -2.67 6.12
C VAL A 43 -0.64 -1.69 6.27
N LEU A 44 0.49 -2.13 6.85
CA LEU A 44 1.69 -1.30 7.01
C LEU A 44 2.25 -0.83 5.66
N ILE A 45 2.42 -1.74 4.70
CA ILE A 45 2.94 -1.42 3.36
C ILE A 45 1.98 -0.49 2.63
N TYR A 46 0.68 -0.78 2.68
CA TYR A 46 -0.36 0.09 2.12
C TYR A 46 -0.30 1.50 2.72
N PHE A 47 -0.19 1.61 4.04
CA PHE A 47 -0.16 2.89 4.73
C PHE A 47 1.06 3.72 4.33
N ILE A 48 2.26 3.13 4.30
CA ILE A 48 3.49 3.82 3.89
C ILE A 48 3.38 4.33 2.45
N LEU A 49 2.95 3.46 1.53
CA LEU A 49 2.78 3.85 0.12
C LEU A 49 1.71 4.93 -0.03
N ASN A 50 0.60 4.84 0.68
CA ASN A 50 -0.47 5.83 0.63
C ASN A 50 -0.01 7.18 1.18
N LEU A 51 0.81 7.18 2.23
CA LEU A 51 1.40 8.40 2.78
C LEU A 51 2.35 9.08 1.76
N ILE A 52 3.18 8.29 1.06
CA ILE A 52 4.06 8.78 0.00
C ILE A 52 3.24 9.34 -1.16
N THR A 53 2.24 8.58 -1.64
CA THR A 53 1.37 8.99 -2.74
C THR A 53 0.65 10.29 -2.39
N ASN A 54 0.06 10.41 -1.20
CA ASN A 54 -0.60 11.65 -0.78
C ASN A 54 0.39 12.82 -0.66
N LYS A 55 1.62 12.60 -0.18
CA LYS A 55 2.65 13.64 -0.13
C LYS A 55 3.08 14.14 -1.52
N ILE A 56 3.01 13.28 -2.54
CA ILE A 56 3.34 13.62 -3.93
C ILE A 56 2.14 14.29 -4.64
N LEU A 57 0.93 13.75 -4.43
CA LEU A 57 -0.28 14.22 -5.11
C LEU A 57 -0.87 15.49 -4.51
N LEU A 58 -0.72 15.70 -3.21
CA LEU A 58 -1.16 16.94 -2.56
C LEU A 58 -0.10 18.00 -2.83
N PRO A 59 -0.47 19.16 -3.43
CA PRO A 59 0.47 20.26 -3.55
C PRO A 59 0.89 20.66 -2.13
N LYS A 60 2.21 20.70 -1.90
CA LYS A 60 2.75 21.42 -0.74
C LYS A 60 2.16 22.82 -0.82
N GLY A 61 1.27 23.15 0.11
CA GLY A 61 0.79 24.52 0.26
C GLY A 61 1.99 25.45 0.30
N LYS A 62 1.88 26.58 -0.39
CA LYS A 62 2.80 27.71 -0.21
C LYS A 62 2.97 28.03 1.27
#